data_AF-A0A6A6RYY4-F1
#
_entry.id   AF-A0A6A6RYY4-F1
#
_cell.length_a   1.000
_cell.length_b   1.000
_cell.length_c   1.000
_cell.angle_alpha   90.00
_cell.angle_beta   90.00
_cell.angle_gamma   90.00
#
_symmetry.space_group_name_H-M   'P 1'
#
loop_
_entity.id
_entity.type
_entity.pdbx_description
1 polymer ?
#
loop_
_entity_poly.entity_id
_entity_poly.type
_entity_poly.pdbx_seq_one_letter_code
_entity_poly.pdbx_strand_id
1 'polypeptide(L)'
;MAIEGGLENVGETKLAKRLTEAEKQRLKYFHEPGEGDVMGHYDARYFRDVVSDEERTETQLHMIRAYLSWFRENNLDTWIAHGTLLGWWWNGQRLPWDWDLDTQVSGATLAYMGEKYNQTRHTYTSADGQSGEYLLDVNPMIIERERGNGMNVIDARWISVRNGLFIDITGLSETHPDTNPGEWVCKNYHRYQTSDLYPMRETMFEGVIAKVPYSYDKILVEEYAEKALVVTQFQGHQWNAQEKLWQKTAWQIEQDRKQDERRKQDAVVRKLEEEEELKKKEEERAEEELTNLMRAA
;
A
#
# COMPACT_ATOMS: atom_id res chain seq x y z
N MET A 1 70.76 3.09 -2.24
CA MET A 1 69.99 1.86 -1.95
C MET A 1 68.81 2.31 -1.11
N ALA A 2 67.63 2.61 -1.66
CA ALA A 2 66.68 1.66 -2.29
C ALA A 2 66.50 0.44 -1.38
N ILE A 3 65.31 0.12 -0.87
CA ILE A 3 64.08 -0.13 -1.64
C ILE A 3 62.83 0.27 -0.84
N GLU A 4 61.88 0.85 -1.56
CA GLU A 4 60.51 1.20 -1.20
C GLU A 4 59.64 -0.04 -0.89
N GLY A 5 58.61 0.16 -0.07
CA GLY A 5 57.56 -0.82 0.16
C GLY A 5 56.35 -0.14 0.77
N GLY A 6 55.69 0.69 -0.03
CA GLY A 6 54.46 1.39 0.34
C GLY A 6 53.36 0.41 0.73
N LEU A 7 52.84 0.57 1.95
CA LEU A 7 51.53 0.07 2.33
C LEU A 7 50.49 0.93 1.61
N GLU A 8 50.15 0.54 0.38
CA GLU A 8 48.93 1.03 -0.27
C GLU A 8 47.73 0.51 0.54
N ASN A 9 47.19 1.40 1.38
CA ASN A 9 45.79 1.35 1.80
C ASN A 9 44.94 1.48 0.53
N VAL A 10 44.63 0.34 -0.10
CA VAL A 10 43.55 0.26 -1.07
C VAL A 10 42.26 0.43 -0.26
N GLY A 11 41.85 1.68 -0.11
CA GLY A 11 40.55 2.01 0.46
C GLY A 11 39.48 1.30 -0.35
N GLU A 12 38.83 0.32 0.27
CA GLU A 12 37.57 -0.25 -0.22
C GLU A 12 36.48 0.81 -0.12
N THR A 13 36.56 1.81 -0.98
CA THR A 13 35.41 2.67 -1.28
C THR A 13 34.65 1.97 -2.39
N LYS A 14 33.92 0.89 -2.06
CA LYS A 14 32.83 0.43 -2.92
C LYS A 14 31.76 1.52 -2.86
N LEU A 15 31.94 2.56 -3.67
CA LEU A 15 30.89 3.50 -4.01
C LEU A 15 29.80 2.66 -4.70
N ALA A 16 28.79 2.22 -3.92
CA ALA A 16 27.67 1.48 -4.48
C ALA A 16 27.12 2.31 -5.65
N LYS A 17 27.25 1.77 -6.87
CA LYS A 17 26.82 2.46 -8.08
C LYS A 17 25.34 2.81 -7.92
N ARG A 18 25.02 4.10 -7.84
CA ARG A 18 23.62 4.55 -7.76
C ARG A 18 22.92 4.10 -9.03
N LEU A 19 21.82 3.36 -8.86
CA LEU A 19 20.99 2.91 -9.97
C LEU A 19 20.41 4.12 -10.71
N THR A 20 20.41 4.06 -12.03
CA THR A 20 19.66 4.98 -12.89
C THR A 20 18.16 4.77 -12.70
N GLU A 21 17.35 5.76 -13.08
CA GLU A 21 15.90 5.66 -12.93
C GLU A 21 15.30 4.54 -13.79
N ALA A 22 15.82 4.34 -15.00
CA ALA A 22 15.43 3.23 -15.87
C ALA A 22 15.75 1.85 -15.24
N GLU A 23 16.90 1.73 -14.56
CA GLU A 23 17.25 0.49 -13.85
C GLU A 23 16.34 0.25 -12.64
N LYS A 24 16.02 1.29 -11.87
CA LYS A 24 15.07 1.18 -10.76
C LYS A 24 13.71 0.71 -11.26
N GLN A 25 13.16 1.35 -12.29
CA GLN A 25 11.87 0.97 -12.87
C GLN A 25 11.89 -0.49 -13.35
N ARG A 26 12.98 -0.95 -13.96
CA ARG A 26 13.09 -2.36 -14.41
C ARG A 26 13.17 -3.35 -13.24
N LEU A 27 13.69 -2.95 -12.09
CA LEU A 27 13.92 -3.82 -10.93
C LEU A 27 12.77 -3.80 -9.91
N LYS A 28 11.92 -2.78 -9.95
CA LYS A 28 10.73 -2.68 -9.11
C LYS A 28 9.70 -3.71 -9.56
N TYR A 29 9.09 -4.41 -8.61
CA TYR A 29 8.04 -5.37 -8.92
C TYR A 29 6.66 -4.71 -8.97
N PHE A 30 6.32 -3.95 -7.92
CA PHE A 30 5.06 -3.24 -7.84
C PHE A 30 5.18 -1.84 -8.43
N HIS A 31 4.21 -1.46 -9.25
CA HIS A 31 4.18 -0.17 -9.92
C HIS A 31 2.91 0.58 -9.58
N GLU A 32 3.08 1.84 -9.20
CA GLU A 32 2.04 2.80 -8.93
C GLU A 32 1.89 3.75 -10.13
N PRO A 33 0.69 4.28 -10.40
CA PRO A 33 0.45 5.23 -11.48
C PRO A 33 1.17 6.57 -11.27
N GLY A 34 1.59 6.88 -10.04
CA GLY A 34 2.31 8.09 -9.69
C GLY A 34 2.85 8.04 -8.26
N GLU A 35 3.51 9.11 -7.85
CA GLU A 35 4.08 9.27 -6.51
C GLU A 35 3.14 10.03 -5.56
N GLY A 36 3.48 10.03 -4.26
CA GLY A 36 2.78 10.79 -3.22
C GLY A 36 1.59 10.07 -2.59
N ASP A 37 1.02 10.69 -1.57
CA ASP A 37 0.02 10.10 -0.65
C ASP A 37 -1.32 9.71 -1.28
N VAL A 38 -1.52 9.97 -2.57
CA VAL A 38 -2.75 9.59 -3.28
C VAL A 38 -2.44 8.56 -4.36
N MET A 39 -1.60 8.92 -5.34
CA MET A 39 -1.31 8.03 -6.46
C MET A 39 -0.43 6.84 -6.07
N GLY A 40 0.37 6.97 -5.01
CA GLY A 40 1.25 5.91 -4.50
C GLY A 40 0.53 4.72 -3.86
N HIS A 41 -0.78 4.82 -3.63
CA HIS A 41 -1.57 3.75 -3.00
C HIS A 41 -2.51 3.03 -3.99
N TYR A 42 -2.18 3.11 -5.29
CA TYR A 42 -2.88 2.39 -6.35
C TYR A 42 -1.94 1.47 -7.11
N ASP A 43 -2.41 0.27 -7.44
CA ASP A 43 -1.75 -0.63 -8.38
C ASP A 43 -2.02 -0.15 -9.81
N ALA A 44 -0.97 0.12 -10.58
CA ALA A 44 -1.06 0.69 -11.92
C ALA A 44 -1.85 -0.18 -12.91
N ARG A 45 -1.99 -1.50 -12.68
CA ARG A 45 -2.74 -2.40 -13.58
C ARG A 45 -4.25 -2.22 -13.47
N TYR A 46 -4.74 -1.78 -12.32
CA TYR A 46 -6.17 -1.62 -12.02
C TYR A 46 -6.57 -0.16 -11.78
N PHE A 47 -5.60 0.75 -11.72
CA PHE A 47 -5.85 2.18 -11.66
C PHE A 47 -6.60 2.67 -12.90
N ARG A 48 -7.64 3.47 -12.69
CA ARG A 48 -8.39 4.14 -13.76
C ARG A 48 -8.45 5.64 -13.53
N ASP A 49 -8.83 6.01 -12.32
CA ASP A 49 -8.87 7.39 -11.85
C ASP A 49 -8.70 7.33 -10.32
N VAL A 50 -8.34 8.46 -9.73
CA VAL A 50 -8.41 8.60 -8.26
C VAL A 50 -9.88 8.43 -7.87
N VAL A 51 -10.20 7.71 -6.79
CA VAL A 51 -11.59 7.53 -6.32
C VAL A 51 -12.03 8.69 -5.41
N SER A 52 -13.34 8.81 -5.12
CA SER A 52 -13.82 9.80 -4.13
C SER A 52 -13.45 9.39 -2.70
N ASP A 53 -13.58 10.29 -1.74
CA ASP A 53 -13.32 9.95 -0.33
C ASP A 53 -14.28 8.85 0.17
N GLU A 54 -15.55 8.92 -0.24
CA GLU A 54 -16.56 7.92 0.07
C GLU A 54 -16.23 6.57 -0.56
N GLU A 55 -15.87 6.56 -1.85
CA GLU A 55 -15.50 5.31 -2.55
C GLU A 55 -14.21 4.71 -1.99
N ARG A 56 -13.23 5.55 -1.60
CA ARG A 56 -12.01 5.11 -0.91
C ARG A 56 -12.37 4.45 0.42
N THR A 57 -13.19 5.11 1.23
CA THR A 57 -13.62 4.63 2.55
C THR A 57 -14.36 3.30 2.43
N GLU A 58 -15.32 3.20 1.50
CA GLU A 58 -16.03 1.95 1.20
C GLU A 58 -15.04 0.85 0.77
N THR A 59 -14.18 1.15 -0.21
CA THR A 59 -13.23 0.16 -0.74
C THR A 59 -12.32 -0.37 0.36
N GLN A 60 -11.69 0.50 1.15
CA GLN A 60 -10.78 0.10 2.23
C GLN A 60 -11.50 -0.69 3.33
N LEU A 61 -12.74 -0.30 3.68
CA LEU A 61 -13.57 -1.03 4.64
C LEU A 61 -13.81 -2.48 4.21
N HIS A 62 -14.33 -2.70 3.00
CA HIS A 62 -14.62 -4.06 2.52
C HIS A 62 -13.32 -4.82 2.22
N MET A 63 -12.26 -4.13 1.77
CA MET A 63 -10.96 -4.72 1.47
C MET A 63 -10.28 -5.30 2.73
N ILE A 64 -10.22 -4.54 3.83
CA ILE A 64 -9.60 -5.06 5.06
C ILE A 64 -10.44 -6.17 5.70
N ARG A 65 -11.76 -6.08 5.61
CA ARG A 65 -12.66 -7.15 6.06
C ARG A 65 -12.44 -8.44 5.28
N ALA A 66 -12.34 -8.34 3.95
CA ALA A 66 -12.05 -9.47 3.07
C ALA A 66 -10.69 -10.10 3.41
N TYR A 67 -9.66 -9.26 3.53
CA TYR A 67 -8.30 -9.69 3.85
C TYR A 67 -8.22 -10.45 5.18
N LEU A 68 -8.70 -9.85 6.27
CA LEU A 68 -8.62 -10.46 7.60
C LEU A 68 -9.45 -11.74 7.71
N SER A 69 -10.64 -11.76 7.09
CA SER A 69 -11.49 -12.96 7.04
C SER A 69 -10.81 -14.08 6.25
N TRP A 70 -10.21 -13.77 5.10
CA TRP A 70 -9.52 -14.75 4.27
C TRP A 70 -8.34 -15.39 5.00
N PHE A 71 -7.51 -14.61 5.69
CA PHE A 71 -6.40 -15.14 6.50
C PHE A 71 -6.92 -16.10 7.57
N ARG A 72 -7.99 -15.72 8.28
CA ARG A 72 -8.60 -16.56 9.31
C ARG A 72 -9.17 -17.86 8.75
N GLU A 73 -9.90 -17.80 7.63
CA GLU A 73 -10.51 -18.96 6.97
C GLU A 73 -9.47 -19.96 6.45
N ASN A 74 -8.30 -19.47 6.03
CA ASN A 74 -7.18 -20.30 5.58
C ASN A 74 -6.23 -20.73 6.71
N ASN A 75 -6.54 -20.41 7.98
CA ASN A 75 -5.69 -20.66 9.14
C ASN A 75 -4.28 -20.07 9.01
N LEU A 76 -4.18 -18.86 8.47
CA LEU A 76 -2.93 -18.11 8.32
C LEU A 76 -2.87 -16.94 9.31
N ASP A 77 -1.66 -16.66 9.79
CA ASP A 77 -1.41 -15.56 10.72
C ASP A 77 -1.00 -14.27 9.99
N THR A 78 -1.74 -13.20 10.27
CA THR A 78 -1.48 -11.81 9.90
C THR A 78 -1.87 -10.89 11.06
N TRP A 79 -1.30 -9.70 11.12
CA TRP A 79 -1.69 -8.65 12.04
C TRP A 79 -1.62 -7.27 11.38
N ILE A 80 -2.43 -6.34 11.89
CA ILE A 80 -2.41 -4.94 11.42
C ILE A 80 -1.18 -4.21 11.96
N ALA A 81 -0.59 -3.33 11.16
CA ALA A 81 0.65 -2.61 11.47
C ALA A 81 0.55 -1.13 11.08
N HIS A 82 1.58 -0.35 11.42
CA HIS A 82 1.77 1.03 10.97
C HIS A 82 0.50 1.91 11.13
N GLY A 83 0.06 2.59 10.08
CA GLY A 83 -1.11 3.48 10.11
C GLY A 83 -2.40 2.76 10.45
N THR A 84 -2.56 1.51 9.99
CA THR A 84 -3.71 0.65 10.31
C THR A 84 -3.78 0.34 11.80
N LEU A 85 -2.64 0.03 12.43
CA LEU A 85 -2.55 -0.19 13.87
C LEU A 85 -2.85 1.08 14.66
N LEU A 86 -2.40 2.24 14.17
CA LEU A 86 -2.70 3.53 14.78
C LEU A 86 -4.20 3.86 14.71
N GLY A 87 -4.86 3.60 13.58
CA GLY A 87 -6.32 3.71 13.48
C GLY A 87 -7.02 2.81 14.50
N TRP A 88 -6.58 1.54 14.59
CA TRP A 88 -7.13 0.60 15.57
C TRP A 88 -7.02 1.12 17.01
N TRP A 89 -5.90 1.74 17.38
CA TRP A 89 -5.70 2.30 18.72
C TRP A 89 -6.78 3.30 19.13
N TRP A 90 -7.27 4.12 18.20
CA TRP A 90 -8.27 5.16 18.50
C TRP A 90 -9.67 4.60 18.73
N ASN A 91 -10.16 3.74 17.82
CA ASN A 91 -11.52 3.21 17.89
C ASN A 91 -11.73 1.86 17.19
N GLY A 92 -10.65 1.16 16.82
CA GLY A 92 -10.77 -0.06 16.04
C GLY A 92 -11.18 0.17 14.59
N GLN A 93 -10.98 1.38 14.04
CA GLN A 93 -11.30 1.74 12.66
C GLN A 93 -10.09 2.36 11.97
N ARG A 94 -10.14 2.46 10.65
CA ARG A 94 -9.12 3.18 9.88
C ARG A 94 -9.08 4.67 10.23
N LEU A 95 -7.91 5.28 10.05
CA LEU A 95 -7.80 6.74 10.11
C LEU A 95 -8.46 7.36 8.86
N PRO A 96 -9.39 8.32 8.99
CA PRO A 96 -10.14 8.82 7.84
C PRO A 96 -9.27 9.44 6.74
N TRP A 97 -8.15 10.07 7.08
CA TRP A 97 -7.25 10.68 6.10
C TRP A 97 -6.28 9.70 5.42
N ASP A 98 -6.09 8.50 5.98
CA ASP A 98 -5.01 7.60 5.59
C ASP A 98 -5.31 6.84 4.29
N TRP A 99 -4.47 6.98 3.27
CA TRP A 99 -4.69 6.30 1.98
C TRP A 99 -4.20 4.85 1.97
N ASP A 100 -3.41 4.48 2.97
CA ASP A 100 -2.82 3.15 3.05
C ASP A 100 -3.59 2.23 3.99
N LEU A 101 -3.31 0.95 3.85
CA LEU A 101 -3.60 -0.09 4.82
C LEU A 101 -2.40 -1.04 4.87
N ASP A 102 -1.72 -1.03 5.99
CA ASP A 102 -0.56 -1.89 6.25
C ASP A 102 -0.89 -3.10 7.11
N THR A 103 -0.34 -4.23 6.73
CA THR A 103 -0.38 -5.48 7.48
C THR A 103 0.98 -6.18 7.46
N GLN A 104 1.19 -7.07 8.41
CA GLN A 104 2.41 -7.85 8.51
C GLN A 104 2.11 -9.33 8.71
N VAL A 105 3.03 -10.16 8.22
CA VAL A 105 3.00 -11.62 8.34
C VAL A 105 4.37 -12.15 8.74
N SER A 106 4.44 -13.36 9.28
CA SER A 106 5.74 -14.02 9.47
C SER A 106 6.36 -14.37 8.12
N GLY A 107 7.70 -14.46 8.05
CA GLY A 107 8.41 -14.90 6.85
C GLY A 107 8.01 -16.30 6.40
N ALA A 108 7.65 -17.18 7.35
CA ALA A 108 7.12 -18.50 7.05
C ALA A 108 5.73 -18.44 6.40
N THR A 109 4.82 -17.62 6.93
CA THR A 109 3.51 -17.37 6.32
C THR A 109 3.67 -16.78 4.93
N LEU A 110 4.57 -15.80 4.77
CA LEU A 110 4.84 -15.17 3.49
C LEU A 110 5.37 -16.16 2.44
N ALA A 111 6.30 -17.04 2.81
CA ALA A 111 6.81 -18.09 1.93
C ALA A 111 5.68 -19.05 1.50
N TYR A 112 4.82 -19.44 2.44
CA TYR A 112 3.66 -20.29 2.16
C TYR A 112 2.66 -19.60 1.21
N MET A 113 2.37 -18.32 1.43
CA MET A 113 1.53 -17.51 0.53
C MET A 113 2.11 -17.47 -0.88
N GLY A 114 3.42 -17.23 -1.01
CA GLY A 114 4.11 -17.20 -2.30
C GLY A 114 4.04 -18.53 -3.06
N GLU A 115 4.13 -19.66 -2.34
CA GLU A 115 4.08 -20.99 -2.95
C GLU A 115 2.66 -21.41 -3.36
N LYS A 116 1.65 -21.12 -2.52
CA LYS A 116 0.30 -21.70 -2.67
C LYS A 116 -0.74 -20.75 -3.24
N TYR A 117 -0.58 -19.45 -3.02
CA TYR A 117 -1.64 -18.46 -3.27
C TYR A 117 -1.20 -17.26 -4.12
N ASN A 118 0.05 -17.19 -4.58
CA ASN A 118 0.48 -16.11 -5.46
C ASN A 118 -0.38 -16.05 -6.73
N GLN A 119 -0.80 -14.85 -7.12
CA GLN A 119 -1.64 -14.56 -8.28
C GLN A 119 -3.04 -15.20 -8.22
N THR A 120 -3.55 -15.49 -7.03
CA THR A 120 -4.92 -16.00 -6.85
C THR A 120 -5.91 -14.86 -6.63
N ARG A 121 -7.17 -15.09 -7.06
CA ARG A 121 -8.28 -14.15 -6.91
C ARG A 121 -9.25 -14.63 -5.84
N HIS A 122 -9.74 -13.70 -5.04
CA HIS A 122 -10.64 -13.97 -3.93
C HIS A 122 -11.84 -13.03 -3.99
N THR A 123 -13.02 -13.64 -3.98
CA THR A 123 -14.29 -12.91 -3.90
C THR A 123 -14.71 -12.81 -2.45
N TYR A 124 -15.16 -11.63 -2.06
CA TYR A 124 -15.76 -11.36 -0.76
C TYR A 124 -17.14 -10.76 -0.98
N THR A 125 -18.09 -11.12 -0.13
CA THR A 125 -19.42 -10.51 -0.09
C THR A 125 -19.73 -10.17 1.35
N SER A 126 -19.92 -8.89 1.65
CA SER A 126 -20.31 -8.44 2.98
C SER A 126 -21.79 -8.71 3.26
N ALA A 127 -22.16 -8.63 4.54
CA ALA A 127 -23.53 -8.88 5.00
C ALA A 127 -24.59 -7.94 4.39
N ASP A 128 -24.19 -6.75 3.95
CA ASP A 128 -25.03 -5.76 3.25
C ASP A 128 -25.11 -6.00 1.73
N GLY A 129 -24.48 -7.06 1.21
CA GLY A 129 -24.53 -7.47 -0.19
C GLY A 129 -23.49 -6.82 -1.09
N GLN A 130 -22.59 -5.97 -0.56
CA GLN A 130 -21.47 -5.46 -1.34
C GLN A 130 -20.47 -6.58 -1.62
N SER A 131 -20.04 -6.70 -2.88
CA SER A 131 -19.07 -7.71 -3.29
C SER A 131 -17.81 -7.08 -3.87
N GLY A 132 -16.66 -7.62 -3.51
CA GLY A 132 -15.36 -7.24 -4.06
C GLY A 132 -14.60 -8.45 -4.57
N GLU A 133 -13.77 -8.25 -5.60
CA GLU A 133 -12.76 -9.21 -6.02
C GLU A 133 -11.38 -8.63 -5.74
N TYR A 134 -10.52 -9.47 -5.17
CA TYR A 134 -9.18 -9.08 -4.74
C TYR A 134 -8.13 -10.04 -5.30
N LEU A 135 -7.02 -9.49 -5.78
CA LEU A 135 -5.86 -10.24 -6.20
C LEU A 135 -4.86 -10.31 -5.05
N LEU A 136 -4.47 -11.52 -4.63
CA LEU A 136 -3.28 -11.69 -3.80
C LEU A 136 -2.05 -11.81 -4.70
N ASP A 137 -1.19 -10.80 -4.66
CA ASP A 137 0.00 -10.69 -5.48
C ASP A 137 1.26 -10.71 -4.60
N VAL A 138 2.10 -11.73 -4.76
CA VAL A 138 3.31 -11.94 -3.95
C VAL A 138 4.55 -11.69 -4.82
N ASN A 139 5.37 -10.75 -4.39
CA ASN A 139 6.61 -10.36 -5.05
C ASN A 139 7.62 -11.53 -5.02
N PRO A 140 8.14 -12.01 -6.16
CA PRO A 140 9.14 -13.09 -6.17
C PRO A 140 10.39 -12.82 -5.33
N MET A 141 10.69 -11.55 -5.03
CA MET A 141 11.78 -11.15 -4.15
C MET A 141 11.51 -11.37 -2.66
N ILE A 142 10.43 -12.08 -2.27
CA ILE A 142 10.21 -12.51 -0.87
C ILE A 142 11.35 -13.37 -0.32
N ILE A 143 12.13 -14.03 -1.19
CA ILE A 143 13.29 -14.87 -0.82
C ILE A 143 14.44 -14.05 -0.24
N GLU A 144 14.59 -12.80 -0.67
CA GLU A 144 15.53 -11.85 -0.11
C GLU A 144 14.85 -11.23 1.12
N ARG A 145 15.48 -11.28 2.29
CA ARG A 145 14.93 -10.69 3.52
C ARG A 145 15.65 -9.42 3.93
N GLU A 146 16.77 -9.10 3.29
CA GLU A 146 17.41 -7.80 3.40
C GLU A 146 16.80 -6.78 2.44
N ARG A 147 17.08 -5.50 2.66
CA ARG A 147 16.53 -4.41 1.83
C ARG A 147 17.06 -4.43 0.39
N GLY A 148 18.28 -4.92 0.19
CA GLY A 148 18.97 -4.89 -1.10
C GLY A 148 19.03 -3.48 -1.70
N ASN A 149 18.56 -3.35 -2.95
CA ASN A 149 18.54 -2.08 -3.68
C ASN A 149 17.36 -1.14 -3.31
N GLY A 150 16.46 -1.55 -2.41
CA GLY A 150 15.32 -0.76 -1.98
C GLY A 150 14.13 -0.72 -2.95
N MET A 151 14.16 -1.44 -4.08
CA MET A 151 13.06 -1.47 -5.04
C MET A 151 11.94 -2.46 -4.69
N ASN A 152 12.21 -3.40 -3.79
CA ASN A 152 11.32 -4.51 -3.45
C ASN A 152 11.13 -4.64 -1.94
N VAL A 153 10.84 -3.51 -1.29
CA VAL A 153 10.63 -3.41 0.15
C VAL A 153 9.31 -4.08 0.57
N ILE A 154 8.24 -3.88 -0.21
CA ILE A 154 6.95 -4.55 0.00
C ILE A 154 6.99 -5.96 -0.59
N ASP A 155 6.52 -6.91 0.21
CA ASP A 155 6.61 -8.34 -0.10
C ASP A 155 5.39 -8.87 -0.84
N ALA A 156 4.20 -8.38 -0.52
CA ALA A 156 2.97 -8.77 -1.18
C ALA A 156 1.91 -7.67 -1.09
N ARG A 157 0.90 -7.75 -1.95
CA ARG A 157 -0.26 -6.86 -1.95
C ARG A 157 -1.56 -7.64 -2.03
N TRP A 158 -2.57 -7.14 -1.34
CA TRP A 158 -3.96 -7.54 -1.53
C TRP A 158 -4.70 -6.43 -2.29
N ILE A 159 -4.97 -6.64 -3.57
CA ILE A 159 -5.31 -5.56 -4.50
C ILE A 159 -6.78 -5.65 -4.90
N SER A 160 -7.53 -4.56 -4.70
CA SER A 160 -8.86 -4.37 -5.28
C SER A 160 -8.76 -4.28 -6.80
N VAL A 161 -9.33 -5.26 -7.50
CA VAL A 161 -9.30 -5.28 -8.98
C VAL A 161 -10.28 -4.28 -9.61
N ARG A 162 -11.14 -3.68 -8.77
CA ARG A 162 -12.13 -2.67 -9.18
C ARG A 162 -11.47 -1.33 -9.49
N ASN A 163 -10.55 -0.89 -8.65
CA ASN A 163 -9.97 0.45 -8.69
C ASN A 163 -8.46 0.52 -8.41
N GLY A 164 -7.82 -0.58 -8.01
CA GLY A 164 -6.39 -0.65 -7.77
C GLY A 164 -5.93 -0.28 -6.37
N LEU A 165 -6.81 0.14 -5.46
CA LEU A 165 -6.44 0.30 -4.04
C LEU A 165 -5.97 -1.05 -3.49
N PHE A 166 -5.01 -1.04 -2.57
CA PHE A 166 -4.44 -2.26 -2.01
C PHE A 166 -4.16 -2.17 -0.52
N ILE A 167 -3.87 -3.33 0.07
CA ILE A 167 -3.23 -3.47 1.38
C ILE A 167 -1.79 -3.91 1.12
N ASP A 168 -0.82 -3.20 1.70
CA ASP A 168 0.57 -3.64 1.70
C ASP A 168 0.78 -4.71 2.77
N ILE A 169 1.44 -5.80 2.38
CA ILE A 169 1.73 -6.96 3.24
C ILE A 169 3.25 -7.07 3.36
N THR A 170 3.76 -6.85 4.57
CA THR A 170 5.20 -6.90 4.86
C THR A 170 5.57 -8.14 5.67
N GLY A 171 6.57 -8.89 5.23
CA GLY A 171 7.08 -10.05 5.97
C GLY A 171 8.08 -9.68 7.05
N LEU A 172 7.97 -10.29 8.23
CA LEU A 172 8.98 -10.24 9.28
C LEU A 172 9.74 -11.55 9.39
N SER A 173 11.07 -11.48 9.47
CA SER A 173 11.94 -12.64 9.66
C SER A 173 13.07 -12.34 10.65
N GLU A 174 13.54 -13.35 11.38
CA GLU A 174 14.83 -13.28 12.06
C GLU A 174 15.95 -13.50 11.03
N THR A 175 16.59 -12.42 10.59
CA THR A 175 17.63 -12.49 9.53
C THR A 175 19.03 -12.74 10.07
N HIS A 176 19.27 -12.39 11.34
CA HIS A 176 20.56 -12.49 11.99
C HIS A 176 20.46 -13.14 13.39
N PRO A 177 19.90 -14.36 13.50
CA PRO A 177 19.65 -14.98 14.81
C PRO A 177 20.92 -15.25 15.62
N ASP A 178 22.08 -15.39 14.96
CA ASP A 178 23.37 -15.62 15.64
C ASP A 178 23.88 -14.38 16.39
N THR A 179 23.52 -13.17 15.93
CA THR A 179 24.00 -11.92 16.53
C THR A 179 22.89 -11.16 17.26
N ASN A 180 21.64 -11.27 16.80
CA ASN A 180 20.46 -10.62 17.37
C ASN A 180 19.30 -11.64 17.48
N PRO A 181 19.44 -12.68 18.33
CA PRO A 181 18.42 -13.70 18.49
C PRO A 181 17.10 -13.09 18.97
N GLY A 182 15.99 -13.50 18.35
CA GLY A 182 14.65 -13.02 18.71
C GLY A 182 14.31 -11.62 18.18
N GLU A 183 15.17 -11.00 17.37
CA GLU A 183 14.87 -9.77 16.64
C GLU A 183 14.28 -10.09 15.26
N TRP A 184 13.05 -9.65 15.05
CA TRP A 184 12.31 -9.76 13.80
C TRP A 184 12.47 -8.49 12.99
N VAL A 185 12.84 -8.62 11.72
CA VAL A 185 13.09 -7.45 10.86
C VAL A 185 12.33 -7.54 9.55
N CYS A 186 11.96 -6.37 9.02
CA CYS A 186 11.49 -6.23 7.65
C CYS A 186 12.52 -5.52 6.75
N LYS A 187 12.23 -5.49 5.46
CA LYS A 187 13.08 -4.83 4.45
C LYS A 187 13.13 -3.31 4.56
N ASN A 188 12.23 -2.70 5.33
CA ASN A 188 12.20 -1.25 5.54
C ASN A 188 12.82 -0.81 6.88
N TYR A 189 13.70 -1.63 7.44
CA TYR A 189 14.42 -1.33 8.68
C TYR A 189 13.56 -1.28 9.96
N HIS A 190 12.30 -1.72 9.91
CA HIS A 190 11.54 -1.99 11.13
C HIS A 190 12.10 -3.22 11.83
N ARG A 191 12.29 -3.11 13.14
CA ARG A 191 12.85 -4.14 14.01
C ARG A 191 11.96 -4.28 15.23
N TYR A 192 11.66 -5.51 15.60
CA TYR A 192 10.81 -5.83 16.74
C TYR A 192 11.45 -6.97 17.53
N GLN A 193 11.40 -6.89 18.85
CA GLN A 193 11.72 -8.05 19.66
C GLN A 193 10.56 -9.05 19.60
N THR A 194 10.85 -10.34 19.78
CA THR A 194 9.82 -11.39 19.81
C THR A 194 8.73 -11.06 20.85
N SER A 195 9.10 -10.48 22.00
CA SER A 195 8.17 -10.04 23.05
C SER A 195 7.34 -8.82 22.68
N ASP A 196 7.72 -8.06 21.65
CA ASP A 196 6.91 -6.95 21.15
C ASP A 196 5.74 -7.47 20.31
N LEU A 197 5.94 -8.60 19.60
CA LEU A 197 4.97 -9.20 18.70
C LEU A 197 4.11 -10.27 19.39
N TYR A 198 4.73 -11.19 20.12
CA TYR A 198 4.08 -12.42 20.59
C TYR A 198 3.90 -12.47 22.13
N PRO A 199 2.83 -13.12 22.63
CA PRO A 199 1.68 -13.61 21.85
C PRO A 199 0.84 -12.44 21.32
N MET A 200 0.46 -12.49 20.04
CA MET A 200 -0.41 -11.47 19.45
C MET A 200 -1.77 -11.47 20.15
N ARG A 201 -2.41 -10.30 20.18
CA ARG A 201 -3.71 -10.11 20.82
C ARG A 201 -4.81 -10.15 19.77
N GLU A 202 -5.81 -11.00 19.97
CA GLU A 202 -7.03 -10.99 19.17
C GLU A 202 -7.90 -9.80 19.58
N THR A 203 -8.44 -9.08 18.60
CA THR A 203 -9.25 -7.86 18.78
C THR A 203 -10.24 -7.73 17.61
N MET A 204 -11.01 -6.65 17.58
CA MET A 204 -11.81 -6.23 16.43
C MET A 204 -11.14 -5.07 15.70
N PHE A 205 -11.17 -5.10 14.37
CA PHE A 205 -10.86 -3.97 13.49
C PHE A 205 -11.90 -3.92 12.38
N GLU A 206 -12.50 -2.75 12.17
CA GLU A 206 -13.57 -2.55 11.18
C GLU A 206 -14.74 -3.56 11.30
N GLY A 207 -15.01 -4.04 12.51
CA GLY A 207 -16.09 -5.00 12.76
C GLY A 207 -15.79 -6.45 12.39
N VAL A 208 -14.55 -6.80 12.02
CA VAL A 208 -14.09 -8.19 11.91
C VAL A 208 -12.96 -8.49 12.89
N ILE A 209 -12.69 -9.77 13.12
CA ILE A 209 -11.61 -10.20 14.03
C ILE A 209 -10.26 -9.88 13.38
N ALA A 210 -9.38 -9.25 14.14
CA ALA A 210 -8.02 -8.89 13.76
C ALA A 210 -7.03 -9.31 14.85
N LYS A 211 -5.74 -9.29 14.51
CA LYS A 211 -4.65 -9.42 15.48
C LYS A 211 -3.82 -8.15 15.51
N VAL A 212 -3.29 -7.84 16.70
CA VAL A 212 -2.32 -6.76 16.93
C VAL A 212 -1.11 -7.30 17.70
N PRO A 213 0.07 -6.66 17.59
CA PRO A 213 1.24 -7.00 18.38
C PRO A 213 0.98 -6.96 19.89
N TYR A 214 1.76 -7.72 20.67
CA TYR A 214 1.61 -7.73 22.14
C TYR A 214 1.90 -6.36 22.78
N SER A 215 2.96 -5.69 22.35
CA SER A 215 3.40 -4.37 22.84
C SER A 215 3.08 -3.29 21.81
N TYR A 216 1.83 -3.26 21.32
CA TYR A 216 1.40 -2.33 20.28
C TYR A 216 1.63 -0.84 20.64
N ASP A 217 1.55 -0.49 21.92
CA ASP A 217 1.72 0.88 22.42
C ASP A 217 3.17 1.33 22.29
N LYS A 218 4.12 0.47 22.70
CA LYS A 218 5.55 0.69 22.47
C LYS A 218 5.84 0.88 20.98
N ILE A 219 5.34 -0.02 20.13
CA ILE A 219 5.55 0.04 18.67
C ILE A 219 5.04 1.36 18.10
N LEU A 220 3.82 1.76 18.45
CA LEU A 220 3.23 3.02 17.96
C LEU A 220 3.98 4.25 18.47
N VAL A 221 4.46 4.26 19.72
CA VAL A 221 5.25 5.37 20.26
C VAL A 221 6.62 5.47 19.57
N GLU A 222 7.29 4.35 19.30
CA GLU A 222 8.55 4.33 18.58
C GLU A 222 8.40 4.84 17.14
N GLU A 223 7.27 4.53 16.49
CA GLU A 223 7.02 4.91 15.10
C GLU A 223 6.48 6.33 14.93
N TYR A 224 5.52 6.75 15.75
CA TYR A 224 4.77 8.01 15.57
C TYR A 224 4.94 9.03 16.71
N ALA A 225 5.71 8.69 17.74
CA ALA A 225 5.81 9.39 19.02
C ALA A 225 4.49 9.43 19.82
N GLU A 226 4.59 9.69 21.12
CA GLU A 226 3.44 9.74 22.05
C GLU A 226 2.31 10.66 21.56
N LYS A 227 2.67 11.75 20.85
CA LYS A 227 1.72 12.71 20.30
C LYS A 227 0.65 12.07 19.40
N ALA A 228 0.99 11.02 18.66
CA ALA A 228 0.04 10.36 17.76
C ALA A 228 -1.09 9.62 18.51
N LEU A 229 -0.86 9.30 19.78
CA LEU A 229 -1.83 8.60 20.63
C LEU A 229 -2.72 9.55 21.43
N VAL A 230 -2.42 10.85 21.46
CA VAL A 230 -3.09 11.83 22.34
C VAL A 230 -3.56 13.09 21.63
N VAL A 231 -2.98 13.46 20.49
CA VAL A 231 -3.39 14.66 19.75
C VAL A 231 -4.75 14.43 19.11
N THR A 232 -5.73 15.25 19.49
CA THR A 232 -7.13 15.13 19.06
C THR A 232 -7.47 15.99 17.83
N GLN A 233 -6.49 16.63 17.20
CA GLN A 233 -6.66 17.40 15.96
C GLN A 233 -5.55 17.06 14.99
N PHE A 234 -5.91 16.51 13.83
CA PHE A 234 -4.92 16.11 12.83
C PHE A 234 -5.55 16.02 11.44
N GLN A 235 -4.80 16.41 10.40
CA GLN A 235 -5.22 16.31 8.99
C GLN A 235 -6.66 16.81 8.72
N GLY A 236 -7.04 17.95 9.29
CA GLY A 236 -8.39 18.53 9.11
C GLY A 236 -9.52 17.80 9.86
N HIS A 237 -9.19 16.88 10.77
CA HIS A 237 -10.14 16.13 11.59
C HIS A 237 -9.97 16.47 13.08
N GLN A 238 -11.06 16.32 13.82
CA GLN A 238 -11.14 16.49 15.26
C GLN A 238 -11.68 15.20 15.87
N TRP A 239 -11.00 14.70 16.89
CA TRP A 239 -11.48 13.55 17.66
C TRP A 239 -12.64 13.96 18.56
N ASN A 240 -13.75 13.22 18.49
CA ASN A 240 -14.90 13.32 19.36
C ASN A 240 -14.85 12.19 20.40
N ALA A 241 -14.58 12.53 21.65
CA ALA A 241 -14.39 11.55 22.72
C ALA A 241 -15.70 10.84 23.15
N GLN A 242 -16.85 11.47 22.93
CA GLN A 242 -18.16 10.93 23.27
C GLN A 242 -18.56 9.83 22.28
N GLU A 243 -18.39 10.10 20.98
CA GLU A 243 -18.72 9.16 19.91
C GLU A 243 -17.58 8.18 19.61
N LYS A 244 -16.35 8.49 20.05
CA LYS A 244 -15.11 7.78 19.71
C LYS A 244 -14.88 7.72 18.20
N LEU A 245 -15.07 8.86 17.54
CA LEU A 245 -14.93 9.00 16.10
C LEU A 245 -14.10 10.23 15.76
N TRP A 246 -13.31 10.10 14.70
CA TRP A 246 -12.68 11.21 14.02
C TRP A 246 -13.70 11.89 13.10
N GLN A 247 -14.00 13.16 13.38
CA GLN A 247 -14.96 13.95 12.61
C GLN A 247 -14.22 14.99 11.77
N LYS A 248 -14.63 15.17 10.51
CA LYS A 248 -14.12 16.26 9.68
C LYS A 248 -14.44 17.61 10.30
N THR A 249 -13.45 18.49 10.36
CA THR A 249 -13.67 19.89 10.72
C THR A 249 -14.45 20.61 9.62
N ALA A 250 -15.13 21.71 9.94
CA ALA A 250 -15.83 22.52 8.94
C ALA A 250 -14.90 22.99 7.81
N TRP A 251 -13.63 23.25 8.13
CA TRP A 251 -12.62 23.60 7.13
C TRP A 251 -12.37 22.45 6.16
N GLN A 252 -12.20 21.21 6.66
CA GLN A 252 -11.96 20.04 5.81
C GLN A 252 -13.17 19.72 4.94
N ILE A 253 -14.39 19.79 5.49
CA ILE A 253 -15.62 19.57 4.72
C ILE A 253 -15.69 20.55 3.53
N GLU A 254 -15.33 21.81 3.74
CA GLU A 254 -15.31 22.81 2.68
C GLU A 254 -14.18 22.57 1.66
N GLN A 255 -13.01 22.07 2.09
CA GLN A 255 -11.95 21.68 1.14
C GLN A 255 -12.39 20.51 0.26
N ASP A 256 -12.98 19.48 0.87
CA ASP A 256 -13.47 18.30 0.15
C ASP A 256 -14.52 18.69 -0.89
N ARG A 257 -15.49 19.55 -0.50
CA ARG A 257 -16.50 20.08 -1.43
C ARG A 257 -15.88 20.78 -2.63
N LYS A 258 -14.88 21.65 -2.41
CA LYS A 258 -14.18 22.35 -3.50
C LYS A 258 -13.39 21.39 -4.38
N GLN A 259 -12.76 20.38 -3.79
CA GLN A 259 -12.01 19.38 -4.53
C GLN A 259 -12.94 18.53 -5.39
N ASP A 260 -14.10 18.12 -4.89
CA ASP A 260 -15.10 17.38 -5.65
C ASP A 260 -15.70 18.20 -6.79
N GLU A 261 -15.96 19.49 -6.57
CA GLU A 261 -16.40 20.41 -7.62
C GLU A 261 -15.36 20.52 -8.73
N ARG A 262 -14.09 20.69 -8.37
CA ARG A 262 -12.98 20.73 -9.33
C ARG A 262 -12.87 19.41 -10.10
N ARG A 263 -12.93 18.27 -9.42
CA ARG A 263 -12.87 16.94 -10.08
C ARG A 263 -14.02 16.72 -11.06
N LYS A 264 -15.24 17.16 -10.72
CA LYS A 264 -16.39 17.09 -11.62
C LYS A 264 -16.17 17.97 -12.86
N GLN A 265 -15.61 19.16 -12.69
CA GLN A 265 -15.26 20.05 -13.79
C GLN A 265 -14.18 19.42 -14.69
N ASP A 266 -13.10 18.92 -14.10
CA ASP A 266 -11.99 18.26 -14.82
C ASP A 266 -12.50 17.03 -15.59
N ALA A 267 -13.41 16.25 -15.01
CA ALA A 267 -14.01 15.09 -15.67
C ALA A 267 -14.91 15.48 -16.87
N VAL A 268 -15.59 16.64 -16.80
CA VAL A 268 -16.35 17.17 -17.95
C VAL A 268 -15.40 17.62 -19.05
N VAL A 269 -14.33 18.34 -18.70
CA VAL A 269 -13.31 18.79 -19.65
C VAL A 269 -12.68 17.60 -20.36
N ARG A 270 -12.24 16.58 -19.62
CA ARG A 270 -11.64 15.36 -20.18
C ARG A 270 -12.57 14.66 -21.17
N LYS A 271 -13.87 14.54 -20.85
CA LYS A 271 -14.85 13.93 -21.77
C LYS A 271 -15.01 14.74 -23.06
N LEU A 272 -15.01 16.07 -22.98
CA LEU A 272 -15.08 16.91 -24.16
C LEU A 272 -13.84 16.77 -25.03
N GLU A 273 -12.65 16.68 -24.43
CA GLU A 273 -11.39 16.44 -25.13
C GLU A 273 -11.37 15.06 -25.79
N GLU A 274 -11.81 14.01 -25.10
CA GLU A 274 -11.94 12.64 -25.65
C GLU A 274 -12.92 12.59 -26.84
N GLU A 275 -14.06 13.28 -26.75
CA GLU A 275 -15.03 13.39 -27.84
C GLU A 275 -14.47 14.16 -29.04
N GLU A 276 -13.68 15.21 -28.81
CA GLU A 276 -13.04 15.98 -29.87
C GLU A 276 -11.95 15.18 -30.56
N GLU A 277 -11.12 14.43 -29.81
CA GLU A 277 -10.14 13.51 -30.39
C GLU A 277 -10.78 12.39 -31.21
N LEU A 278 -11.90 11.83 -30.74
CA LEU A 278 -12.62 10.79 -31.47
C LEU A 278 -13.14 11.33 -32.82
N LYS A 279 -13.73 12.53 -32.83
CA LYS A 279 -14.18 13.18 -34.06
C LYS A 279 -13.03 13.43 -35.03
N LYS A 280 -11.87 13.91 -34.55
CA LYS A 280 -10.68 14.10 -35.40
C LYS A 280 -10.21 12.79 -36.01
N LYS A 281 -10.17 11.70 -35.24
CA LYS A 281 -9.80 10.36 -35.75
C LYS A 281 -10.80 9.82 -36.78
N GLU A 282 -12.10 10.09 -36.60
CA GLU A 282 -13.13 9.71 -37.57
C GLU A 282 -13.01 10.51 -38.88
N GLU A 283 -12.72 11.81 -38.81
CA GLU A 283 -12.47 12.67 -39.97
C GLU A 283 -11.21 12.23 -40.74
N GLU A 284 -10.09 12.00 -40.04
CA GLU A 284 -8.84 11.49 -40.64
C GLU A 284 -9.05 10.15 -41.34
N ARG A 285 -9.79 9.24 -40.72
CA ARG A 285 -10.10 7.93 -41.31
C ARG A 285 -10.97 8.07 -42.56
N ALA A 286 -11.96 8.96 -42.54
CA ALA A 286 -12.81 9.21 -43.70
C ALA A 286 -12.01 9.82 -44.88
N GLU A 287 -11.06 10.71 -44.60
CA GLU A 287 -10.15 11.27 -45.59
C GLU A 287 -9.20 10.21 -46.18
N GLU A 288 -8.65 9.31 -45.35
CA GLU A 288 -7.84 8.18 -45.82
C GLU A 288 -8.64 7.21 -46.71
N GLU A 289 -9.86 6.85 -46.31
CA GLU A 289 -10.74 5.98 -47.10
C GLU A 289 -11.08 6.61 -48.46
N LEU A 290 -11.39 7.91 -48.49
CA LEU A 290 -11.63 8.66 -49.72
C LEU A 290 -10.37 8.71 -50.61
N THR A 291 -9.21 8.99 -50.03
CA THR A 291 -7.93 9.04 -50.76
C THR A 291 -7.57 7.69 -51.38
N ASN A 292 -7.81 6.59 -50.65
CA ASN A 292 -7.57 5.24 -51.14
C ASN A 292 -8.52 4.85 -52.28
N LEU A 293 -9.79 5.26 -52.21
CA LEU A 293 -10.75 5.08 -53.31
C LEU A 293 -10.33 5.83 -54.57
N MET A 294 -9.84 7.08 -54.43
CA MET A 294 -9.37 7.88 -55.56
C MET A 294 -8.08 7.35 -56.19
N ARG A 295 -7.23 6.65 -55.44
CA ARG A 295 -6.02 5.99 -55.97
C ARG A 295 -6.29 4.65 -56.67
N ALA A 296 -7.44 4.03 -56.39
CA ALA A 296 -7.84 2.75 -56.97
C ALA A 296 -8.65 2.88 -58.26
N ALA A 297 -9.08 4.09 -58.63
CA ALA A 297 -9.79 4.43 -59.86
C ALA A 297 -8.85 4.97 -60.94
#